data_AF-A0A4Z0QKH6-F1
#
_entry.id   AF-A0A4Z0QKH6-F1
#
_cell.length_a   1.000
_cell.length_b   1.000
_cell.length_c   1.000
_cell.angle_alpha   90.00
_cell.angle_beta   90.00
_cell.angle_gamma   90.00
#
_symmetry.space_group_name_H-M   'P 1'
#
loop_
_entity.id
_entity.type
_entity.pdbx_description
1 polymer ?
#
loop_
_entity_poly.entity_id
_entity_poly.type
_entity_poly.pdbx_seq_one_letter_code
_entity_poly.pdbx_strand_id
1 'polypeptide(L)'
;LSQLRQYADNLRAVQDEHRNHISTIAGLLFLKRYDNALALIQQQSESHQKVLDFISHNFRDHHLAGLLIGKYYRAKELGLELIFDPSS
;
A
#
# COMPACT_ATOMS: atom_id res chain seq x y z
N LEU A 1 -8.63 0.62 27.43
CA LEU A 1 -7.72 1.73 27.01
C LEU A 1 -6.51 1.25 26.19
N SER A 2 -6.26 -0.06 26.04
CA SER A 2 -5.10 -0.60 25.30
C SER A 2 -5.24 -0.58 23.78
N GLN A 3 -6.42 -0.88 23.24
CA GLN A 3 -6.63 -1.06 21.78
C GLN A 3 -6.42 0.22 20.95
N LEU A 4 -6.88 1.39 21.44
CA LEU A 4 -6.70 2.67 20.74
C LEU A 4 -5.23 3.10 20.65
N ARG A 5 -4.42 2.79 21.67
CA ARG A 5 -2.99 3.09 21.69
C ARG A 5 -2.23 2.20 20.70
N GLN A 6 -2.55 0.92 20.70
CA GLN A 6 -1.98 -0.07 19.78
C GLN A 6 -2.26 0.29 18.30
N TYR A 7 -3.47 0.78 18.02
CA TYR A 7 -3.84 1.25 16.68
C TYR A 7 -3.07 2.50 16.25
N ALA A 8 -2.87 3.46 17.16
CA ALA A 8 -2.08 4.66 16.89
C ALA A 8 -0.59 4.35 16.68
N ASP A 9 -0.04 3.39 17.42
CA ASP A 9 1.35 2.95 17.27
C ASP A 9 1.55 2.21 15.94
N ASN A 10 0.60 1.37 15.52
CA ASN A 10 0.61 0.73 14.20
C ASN A 10 0.55 1.77 13.07
N LEU A 11 -0.29 2.79 13.19
CA LEU A 11 -0.36 3.88 12.21
C LEU A 11 0.96 4.64 12.07
N ARG A 12 1.63 4.88 13.21
CA ARG A 12 2.93 5.55 13.23
C ARG A 12 4.00 4.68 12.58
N ALA A 13 4.00 3.37 12.84
CA ALA A 13 4.90 2.42 12.20
C ALA A 13 4.75 2.40 10.67
N VAL A 14 3.50 2.38 10.17
CA VAL A 14 3.22 2.42 8.71
C VAL A 14 3.68 3.74 8.08
N GLN A 15 3.47 4.88 8.76
CA GLN A 15 3.97 6.17 8.28
C GLN A 15 5.50 6.23 8.23
N ASP A 16 6.17 5.68 9.25
CA ASP A 16 7.63 5.62 9.30
C ASP A 16 8.19 4.72 8.20
N GLU A 17 7.53 3.59 7.90
CA GLU A 17 7.90 2.70 6.80
C GLU A 17 7.71 3.36 5.43
N HIS A 18 6.57 4.03 5.21
CA HIS A 18 6.31 4.76 3.97
C HIS A 18 7.35 5.88 3.76
N ARG A 19 7.70 6.62 4.82
CA ARG A 19 8.75 7.64 4.78
C ARG A 19 10.11 7.02 4.45
N ASN A 20 10.48 5.91 5.10
CA ASN A 20 11.73 5.21 4.81
C ASN A 20 11.80 4.72 3.36
N HIS A 21 10.67 4.27 2.79
CA HIS A 21 10.60 3.83 1.41
C HIS A 21 10.88 4.99 0.44
N ILE A 22 10.21 6.14 0.60
CA ILE A 22 10.48 7.34 -0.20
C ILE A 22 11.91 7.83 -0.02
N SER A 23 12.43 7.86 1.21
CA SER A 23 13.82 8.23 1.49
C SER A 23 14.82 7.28 0.83
N THR A 24 14.51 5.99 0.75
CA THR A 24 15.35 4.99 0.07
C THR A 24 15.33 5.20 -1.44
N ILE A 25 14.16 5.42 -2.05
CA ILE A 25 14.05 5.75 -3.47
C ILE A 25 14.83 7.03 -3.78
N ALA A 26 14.65 8.08 -2.98
CA ALA A 26 15.38 9.34 -3.14
C ALA A 26 16.90 9.13 -3.03
N GLY A 27 17.36 8.36 -2.06
CA GLY A 27 18.77 8.00 -1.90
C GLY A 27 19.32 7.24 -3.13
N LEU A 28 18.58 6.26 -3.65
CA LEU A 28 18.96 5.54 -4.86
C LEU A 28 19.03 6.45 -6.09
N LEU A 29 18.09 7.40 -6.23
CA LEU A 29 18.11 8.41 -7.29
C LEU A 29 19.33 9.34 -7.18
N PHE A 30 19.64 9.85 -5.97
CA PHE A 30 20.83 10.68 -5.72
C PHE A 30 22.13 9.93 -6.03
N LEU A 31 22.19 8.64 -5.73
CA LEU A 31 23.32 7.76 -6.03
C LEU A 31 23.36 7.28 -7.49
N LYS A 32 22.43 7.74 -8.34
CA LYS A 32 22.28 7.34 -9.74
C LYS A 32 22.13 5.81 -9.93
N ARG A 33 21.50 5.14 -8.95
CA ARG A 33 21.19 3.71 -8.95
C ARG A 33 19.75 3.50 -9.45
N TYR A 34 19.52 3.84 -10.71
CA TYR A 34 18.17 3.90 -11.29
C TYR A 34 17.48 2.54 -11.36
N ASP A 35 18.21 1.47 -11.73
CA ASP A 35 17.64 0.12 -11.83
C ASP A 35 17.13 -0.39 -10.48
N ASN A 36 17.88 -0.09 -9.40
CA ASN A 36 17.47 -0.45 -8.04
C ASN A 36 16.27 0.37 -7.56
N ALA A 37 16.23 1.67 -7.89
CA ALA A 37 15.06 2.50 -7.59
C ALA A 37 13.82 1.98 -8.33
N LEU A 38 13.97 1.61 -9.60
CA LEU A 38 12.90 1.05 -10.41
C LEU A 38 12.43 -0.31 -9.88
N ALA A 39 13.36 -1.20 -9.51
CA ALA A 39 13.03 -2.49 -8.90
C ALA A 39 12.27 -2.32 -7.58
N LEU A 40 12.65 -1.34 -6.74
CA LEU A 40 11.95 -1.07 -5.48
C LEU A 40 10.51 -0.58 -5.73
N ILE A 41 10.32 0.31 -6.72
CA ILE A 41 9.01 0.80 -7.15
C ILE A 41 8.15 -0.34 -7.73
N GLN A 42 8.77 -1.23 -8.51
CA GLN A 42 8.10 -2.39 -9.11
C GLN A 42 7.68 -3.41 -8.05
N GLN A 43 8.55 -3.71 -7.08
CA GLN A 43 8.23 -4.60 -5.96
C GLN A 43 7.03 -4.10 -5.14
N GLN A 44 6.92 -2.77 -4.96
CA GLN A 44 5.73 -2.17 -4.36
C GLN A 44 4.48 -2.34 -5.24
N SER A 45 4.63 -2.15 -6.56
CA SER A 45 3.53 -2.31 -7.51
C SER A 45 3.00 -3.75 -7.60
N GLU A 46 3.87 -4.76 -7.49
CA GLU A 46 3.46 -6.18 -7.48
C GLU A 46 2.55 -6.52 -6.28
N SER A 47 2.81 -5.93 -5.11
CA SER A 47 1.95 -6.09 -3.93
C SER A 47 0.55 -5.49 -4.16
N HIS A 48 0.49 -4.33 -4.82
CA HIS A 48 -0.78 -3.69 -5.18
C HIS A 48 -1.52 -4.47 -6.28
N GLN A 49 -0.79 -5.03 -7.26
CA GLN A 49 -1.37 -5.78 -8.36
C GLN A 49 -2.18 -6.98 -7.86
N LYS A 50 -1.70 -7.70 -6.83
CA LYS A 50 -2.46 -8.81 -6.22
C LYS A 50 -3.80 -8.37 -5.63
N VAL A 51 -3.86 -7.18 -5.04
CA VAL A 51 -5.10 -6.62 -4.49
C VAL A 51 -6.04 -6.19 -5.61
N LEU A 52 -5.52 -5.55 -6.65
CA LEU A 52 -6.31 -5.18 -7.84
C LEU A 52 -6.87 -6.43 -8.53
N ASP A 53 -6.05 -7.47 -8.68
CA ASP A 53 -6.44 -8.75 -9.25
C ASP A 53 -7.50 -9.42 -8.37
N PHE A 54 -7.34 -9.44 -7.05
CA PHE A 54 -8.36 -9.94 -6.12
C PHE A 54 -9.68 -9.20 -6.29
N ILE A 55 -9.66 -7.86 -6.33
CA ILE A 55 -10.88 -7.06 -6.48
C ILE A 55 -11.54 -7.37 -7.84
N SER A 56 -10.75 -7.39 -8.92
CA SER A 56 -11.26 -7.65 -10.25
C SER A 56 -11.81 -9.07 -10.43
N HIS A 57 -11.23 -10.07 -9.76
CA HIS A 57 -11.69 -11.46 -9.83
C HIS A 57 -12.92 -11.74 -8.96
N ASN A 58 -13.02 -11.11 -7.79
CA ASN A 58 -14.09 -11.39 -6.82
C ASN A 58 -15.31 -10.47 -6.96
N PHE A 59 -15.15 -9.26 -7.50
CA PHE A 59 -16.25 -8.31 -7.66
C PHE A 59 -16.56 -8.07 -9.14
N ARG A 60 -17.62 -8.73 -9.63
CA ARG A 60 -18.08 -8.62 -11.04
C ARG A 60 -18.75 -7.27 -11.36
N ASP A 61 -19.22 -6.56 -10.33
CA ASP A 61 -19.78 -5.22 -10.48
C ASP A 61 -18.63 -4.20 -10.62
N HIS A 62 -18.56 -3.55 -11.78
CA HIS A 62 -17.50 -2.61 -12.14
C HIS A 62 -17.52 -1.34 -11.26
N HIS A 63 -18.69 -0.90 -10.82
CA HIS A 63 -18.80 0.28 -9.94
C HIS A 63 -18.30 -0.05 -8.53
N LEU A 64 -18.65 -1.25 -8.03
CA LEU A 64 -18.15 -1.73 -6.75
C LEU A 64 -16.63 -1.93 -6.78
N ALA A 65 -16.11 -2.58 -7.82
CA ALA A 65 -14.67 -2.77 -8.01
C ALA A 65 -13.92 -1.42 -8.02
N GLY A 66 -14.40 -0.45 -8.82
CA GLY A 66 -13.82 0.89 -8.87
C GLY A 66 -13.84 1.61 -7.52
N LEU A 67 -14.93 1.48 -6.75
CA LEU A 67 -15.03 2.04 -5.41
C LEU A 67 -14.01 1.42 -4.45
N LEU A 68 -13.87 0.08 -4.45
CA LEU A 68 -12.93 -0.63 -3.57
C LEU A 68 -11.48 -0.30 -3.90
N ILE A 69 -11.14 -0.20 -5.19
CA ILE A 69 -9.82 0.26 -5.66
C ILE A 69 -9.55 1.68 -5.15
N GLY A 70 -10.51 2.60 -5.31
CA GLY A 70 -10.40 3.96 -4.80
C GLY A 70 -10.21 4.02 -3.28
N LYS A 71 -10.93 3.19 -2.52
CA LYS A 71 -10.78 3.09 -1.06
C LYS A 71 -9.43 2.52 -0.66
N TYR A 72 -8.92 1.53 -1.38
CA TYR A 72 -7.60 0.97 -1.16
C TYR A 72 -6.50 2.02 -1.32
N TYR A 73 -6.48 2.74 -2.45
CA TYR A 73 -5.50 3.80 -2.67
C TYR A 73 -5.64 4.94 -1.66
N ARG A 74 -6.88 5.32 -1.31
CA ARG A 74 -7.13 6.34 -0.29
C ARG A 74 -6.62 5.94 1.10
N ALA A 75 -6.77 4.68 1.48
CA ALA A 75 -6.21 4.16 2.72
C ALA A 75 -4.67 4.25 2.70
N LYS A 76 -4.04 3.83 1.59
CA LYS A 76 -2.58 3.95 1.42
C LYS A 76 -2.08 5.39 1.51
N GLU A 77 -2.76 6.35 0.88
CA GLU A 77 -2.44 7.78 1.00
C GLU A 77 -2.46 8.28 2.44
N LEU A 78 -3.37 7.74 3.26
CA LEU A 78 -3.52 8.08 4.67
C LEU A 78 -2.58 7.27 5.59
N GLY A 79 -1.73 6.40 5.03
CA GLY A 79 -0.90 5.47 5.81
C GLY A 79 -1.72 4.39 6.54
N LEU A 80 -2.93 4.10 6.06
CA LEU A 80 -3.81 3.05 6.57
C LEU A 80 -3.64 1.79 5.72
N GLU A 81 -3.66 0.63 6.37
CA GLU A 81 -3.73 -0.66 5.70
C GLU A 81 -5.20 -1.06 5.51
N LEU A 82 -5.58 -1.35 4.27
CA LEU A 82 -6.90 -1.87 3.93
C LEU A 82 -6.72 -3.29 3.38
N ILE A 83 -7.17 -4.25 4.17
CA ILE A 83 -7.02 -5.68 3.90
C ILE A 83 -8.36 -6.22 3.40
N PHE A 84 -8.32 -6.92 2.26
CA PHE A 84 -9.46 -7.68 1.78
C PHE A 84 -9.28 -9.14 2.20
N ASP A 85 -10.13 -9.61 3.12
CA ASP A 85 -10.10 -11.01 3.57
C ASP A 85 -10.98 -11.87 2.66
N PRO A 86 -10.45 -12.90 1.98
CA PRO A 86 -11.23 -13.86 1.22
C PRO A 86 -12.12 -14.78 2.09
N SER A 87 -11.98 -14.73 3.42
CA SER A 87 -12.44 -15.75 4.38
C SER A 87 -13.58 -15.24 5.27
N SER A 88 -14.70 -14.81 4.69
CA SER A 88 -15.97 -14.65 5.42
C SER A 88 -17.16 -15.10 4.58
#